data_AF-A0A2G4I8Y9-F1
#
_entry.id   AF-A0A2G4I8Y9-F1
#
_cell.length_a   1.000
_cell.length_b   1.000
_cell.length_c   1.000
_cell.angle_alpha   90.00
_cell.angle_beta   90.00
_cell.angle_gamma   90.00
#
_symmetry.space_group_name_H-M   'P 1'
#
loop_
_entity.id
_entity.type
_entity.pdbx_description
1 polymer ?
#
loop_
_entity_poly.entity_id
_entity_poly.type
_entity_poly.pdbx_seq_one_letter_code
_entity_poly.pdbx_strand_id
1 'polypeptide(L)' 'LTDGEDFELLFTVASGSAVPLLDAWKAQFPDVKLSCVGKITSQPGLRLSDARGLREFNLSGYEHFAS' A
#
# COMPACT_ATOMS: atom_id res chain seq x y z
N LEU A 1 11.11 2.03 2.58
CA LEU A 1 10.04 1.13 2.05
C LEU A 1 10.32 -0.35 2.34
N THR A 2 11.54 -0.72 2.78
CA THR A 2 11.92 -2.13 3.00
C THR A 2 12.49 -2.38 4.39
N ASP A 3 12.33 -1.43 5.33
CA ASP A 3 12.88 -1.55 6.68
C ASP A 3 12.08 -2.52 7.55
N GLY A 4 10.78 -2.70 7.25
CA GLY A 4 9.94 -3.75 7.82
C GLY A 4 9.52 -3.52 9.27
N GLU A 5 9.90 -2.41 9.89
CA GLU A 5 9.64 -2.09 11.31
C GLU A 5 8.31 -1.36 11.55
N ASP A 6 7.53 -1.07 10.51
CA ASP A 6 6.36 -0.19 10.63
C ASP A 6 5.15 -0.88 11.31
N PHE A 7 5.08 -2.22 11.30
CA PHE A 7 3.93 -3.03 11.78
C PHE A 7 2.54 -2.54 11.30
N GLU A 8 2.50 -1.77 10.21
CA GLU A 8 1.29 -1.21 9.64
C GLU A 8 0.50 -2.25 8.83
N LEU A 9 -0.81 -2.01 8.71
CA LEU A 9 -1.69 -2.84 7.88
C LEU A 9 -1.67 -2.33 6.43
N LEU A 10 -1.26 -3.21 5.50
CA LEU A 10 -1.46 -3.01 4.07
C LEU A 10 -2.54 -3.99 3.57
N PHE A 11 -3.62 -3.45 3.01
CA PHE A 11 -4.73 -4.25 2.51
C PHE A 11 -5.35 -3.64 1.26
N THR A 12 -6.23 -4.40 0.62
CA THR A 12 -6.99 -3.96 -0.56
C THR A 12 -8.48 -3.90 -0.24
N VAL A 13 -9.19 -3.01 -0.93
CA VAL A 13 -10.63 -2.84 -0.79
C VAL A 13 -11.26 -2.66 -2.17
N ALA A 14 -12.47 -3.20 -2.36
CA ALA A 14 -13.24 -2.93 -3.56
C ALA A 14 -13.57 -1.43 -3.65
N SER A 15 -13.57 -0.87 -4.86
CA SER A 15 -13.80 0.56 -5.08
C SER A 15 -15.13 1.05 -4.49
N GLY A 16 -16.19 0.25 -4.59
CA GLY A 16 -17.51 0.56 -4.02
C GLY A 16 -17.54 0.62 -2.49
N SER A 17 -16.54 0.05 -1.82
CA SER A 17 -16.44 0.04 -0.35
C SER A 17 -15.46 1.08 0.20
N ALA A 18 -14.74 1.80 -0.67
CA ALA A 18 -13.69 2.73 -0.25
C ALA A 18 -14.22 3.91 0.58
N VAL A 19 -15.34 4.53 0.15
CA VAL A 19 -15.95 5.66 0.87
C VAL A 19 -16.57 5.22 2.21
N PRO A 20 -17.43 4.17 2.24
CA PRO A 20 -17.94 3.66 3.52
C PRO A 20 -16.84 3.29 4.52
N LEU A 21 -15.74 2.70 4.04
CA LEU A 21 -14.59 2.37 4.88
C LEU A 21 -13.92 3.63 5.43
N LEU A 22 -13.68 4.65 4.60
CA LEU A 22 -13.05 5.90 5.02
C LEU A 22 -13.85 6.61 6.12
N ASP A 23 -15.17 6.65 5.99
CA ASP A 23 -16.04 7.29 6.96
C ASP A 23 -16.08 6.49 8.28
N ALA A 24 -16.25 5.17 8.21
CA ALA A 24 -16.22 4.30 9.37
C ALA A 24 -14.86 4.33 10.10
N TRP A 25 -13.76 4.38 9.33
CA TRP A 25 -12.41 4.43 9.89
C TRP A 25 -12.17 5.71 10.69
N LYS A 26 -12.58 6.88 10.17
CA LYS A 26 -12.46 8.15 10.90
C LYS A 26 -13.29 8.16 12.19
N ALA A 27 -14.45 7.51 12.17
CA ALA A 27 -15.30 7.41 13.36
C ALA A 27 -14.70 6.48 14.43
N GLN A 28 -14.11 5.36 14.01
CA GLN A 28 -13.63 4.32 14.94
C GLN A 28 -12.17 4.52 15.37
N PHE A 29 -11.33 5.10 14.52
CA PHE A 29 -9.90 5.29 14.72
C PHE A 29 -9.48 6.71 14.33
N PRO A 30 -9.95 7.76 15.04
CA PRO A 30 -9.73 9.15 14.66
C PRO A 30 -8.24 9.54 14.60
N ASP A 31 -7.40 8.88 15.41
CA ASP A 31 -5.97 9.15 15.50
C ASP A 31 -5.12 8.23 14.61
N VAL A 32 -5.73 7.24 13.93
CA VAL A 32 -5.01 6.30 13.07
C VAL A 32 -5.23 6.67 11.61
N LYS A 33 -4.16 7.05 10.92
CA LYS A 33 -4.23 7.48 9.52
C LYS A 33 -4.54 6.29 8.60
N LEU A 34 -5.49 6.48 7.70
CA LEU A 34 -5.74 5.60 6.56
C LEU A 34 -5.41 6.33 5.26
N SER A 35 -4.57 5.73 4.40
CA SER A 35 -4.16 6.32 3.13
C SER A 35 -4.36 5.33 1.97
N CYS A 36 -5.02 5.76 0.90
CA CYS A 36 -5.02 5.01 -0.35
C CYS A 36 -3.71 5.29 -1.10
N VAL A 37 -2.80 4.32 -1.13
CA VAL A 37 -1.44 4.47 -1.69
C VAL A 37 -1.29 3.87 -3.09
N GLY A 38 -2.35 3.29 -3.65
CA GLY A 38 -2.30 2.68 -4.97
C GLY A 38 -3.59 1.97 -5.37
N LYS A 39 -3.52 1.22 -6.46
CA LYS A 39 -4.62 0.40 -6.96
C LYS A 39 -4.10 -0.91 -7.51
N ILE A 40 -4.87 -1.98 -7.33
CA ILE A 40 -4.60 -3.27 -7.97
C ILE A 40 -4.93 -3.16 -9.46
N THR A 41 -4.07 -3.73 -10.30
CA THR A 41 -4.28 -3.82 -11.74
C THR A 41 -4.25 -5.28 -12.18
N SER A 42 -4.74 -5.57 -13.38
CA SER A 42 -4.69 -6.94 -13.95
C SER A 42 -3.29 -7.40 -14.33
N GLN A 43 -2.32 -6.48 -14.41
CA GLN A 43 -0.95 -6.80 -14.78
C GLN A 43 -0.15 -7.24 -13.56
N PRO A 44 0.67 -8.30 -13.66
CA PRO A 44 1.60 -8.68 -12.61
C PRO A 44 2.70 -7.63 -12.41
N GLY A 45 3.33 -7.67 -11.23
CA GLY A 45 4.44 -6.77 -10.86
C GLY A 45 4.00 -5.51 -10.11
N LEU A 46 4.99 -4.85 -9.51
CA LEU A 46 4.81 -3.59 -8.78
C LEU A 46 5.34 -2.43 -9.61
N ARG A 47 4.53 -1.38 -9.76
CA ARG A 47 4.93 -0.15 -10.45
C ARG A 47 4.79 1.03 -9.49
N LEU A 48 5.82 1.84 -9.41
CA LEU A 48 5.81 3.08 -8.65
C LEU A 48 5.56 4.25 -9.60
N SER A 49 4.68 5.15 -9.20
CA SER A 49 4.48 6.43 -9.87
C SER A 49 5.19 7.50 -9.05
N ASP A 50 6.22 8.12 -9.63
CA ASP A 50 6.91 9.27 -9.04
C ASP A 50 6.90 10.46 -10.01
N ALA A 51 7.61 11.54 -9.67
CA ALA A 51 7.69 12.74 -10.52
C ALA A 51 8.27 12.48 -11.93
N ARG A 52 8.91 11.33 -12.15
CA ARG A 52 9.50 10.90 -13.43
C ARG A 52 8.57 9.96 -14.21
N GLY A 53 7.39 9.66 -13.67
CA GLY A 53 6.37 8.81 -14.29
C GLY A 53 6.23 7.44 -13.65
N LEU A 54 5.53 6.54 -14.34
CA LEU A 54 5.29 5.18 -13.90
C LEU A 54 6.47 4.28 -14.30
N ARG A 55 7.09 3.64 -13.33
CA ARG A 55 8.24 2.76 -13.52
C ARG A 55 8.06 1.44 -12.79
N GLU A 56 8.52 0.35 -13.38
CA GLU A 56 8.61 -0.93 -12.69
C GLU A 56 9.54 -0.82 -11.50
N PHE A 57 9.14 -1.45 -10.42
CA PHE A 57 9.87 -1.45 -9.17
C PHE A 57 10.31 -2.87 -8.84
N ASN A 58 11.58 -3.15 -9.17
CA ASN A 58 12.24 -4.39 -8.82
C ASN A 58 12.91 -4.20 -7.46
N LEU A 59 12.29 -4.74 -6.41
CA LEU A 59 12.89 -4.80 -5.06
C LEU A 59 13.61 -6.13 -4.87
N SER A 60 14.79 -6.08 -4.29
CA SER A 60 15.30 -7.15 -3.44
C SER A 60 14.65 -6.95 -2.06
N GLY A 61 13.82 -7.89 -1.62
CA GLY A 61 13.25 -7.85 -0.27
C GLY A 61 14.32 -8.08 0.81
N TYR A 62 13.96 -7.90 2.07
CA TYR A 62 14.79 -8.40 3.17
C TYR A 62 14.81 -9.93 3.13
N GLU A 63 16.00 -10.52 3.08
CA GLU A 63 16.21 -11.96 3.04
C GLU A 63 17.10 -12.34 4.23
N HIS A 64 16.59 -13.17 5.16
CA HIS A 64 17.28 -13.52 6.40
C HIS A 64 18.67 -14.15 6.19
N PHE A 65 18.87 -14.80 5.05
CA PHE A 65 20.14 -15.36 4.63
C PHE A 65 20.29 -15.10 3.13
N ALA A 66 20.58 -13.85 2.75
CA ALA A 66 20.93 -13.55 1.37
C ALA A 66 22.12 -14.44 0.95
N SER A 67 21.85 -15.42 0.09
CA SER A 67 22.83 -16.38 -0.45
C SER A 67 23.46 -15.88 -1.74
#